data_AF-A0A7J9T7M2-F1
#
_entry.id   AF-A0A7J9T7M2-F1
#
_cell.length_a   1.000
_cell.length_b   1.000
_cell.length_c   1.000
_cell.angle_alpha   90.00
_cell.angle_beta   90.00
_cell.angle_gamma   90.00
#
_symmetry.space_group_name_H-M   'P 1'
#
loop_
_entity.id
_entity.type
_entity.pdbx_description
1 polymer ?
#
loop_
_entity_poly.entity_id
_entity_poly.type
_entity_poly.pdbx_seq_one_letter_code
_entity_poly.pdbx_strand_id
1 'polypeptide(L)'
;MTELLTLDISTQMDCLCDFTYNFYWQHKGSELDPDKPVEGQAGTNFTYRDLVEHLTSGKDVRIRGDAGSRLGSSLGVDLKYFGGSGQALDAGSIFVDGDAGTRMGISMVSGRIYVSGSVAMPMGNVVEVASGREGYRCLRSITDILHNGLGDDEFSDSRNLFQEGKKDVPCLVLADGVLRDTVGARCERDARIMVEGDVSLSTGILMRKGTIIIEGNAGMNTGTLL
;
A
#
# COMPACT_ATOMS: atom_id res chain seq x y z
N MET A 1 -0.21 3.81 23.71
CA MET A 1 0.95 4.15 22.86
C MET A 1 1.30 2.88 22.11
N THR A 2 1.05 2.82 20.80
CA THR A 2 1.56 1.75 19.95
C THR A 2 3.09 1.81 19.98
N GLU A 3 3.73 0.67 20.18
CA GLU A 3 5.19 0.57 20.20
C GLU A 3 5.73 0.83 18.78
N LEU A 4 6.66 1.77 18.65
CA LEU A 4 7.18 2.26 17.37
C LEU A 4 8.57 1.69 17.11
N LEU A 5 8.74 0.89 16.05
CA LEU A 5 10.05 0.46 15.58
C LEU A 5 10.62 1.55 14.68
N THR A 6 11.79 2.10 15.01
CA THR A 6 12.45 3.14 14.21
C THR A 6 13.67 2.58 13.50
N LEU A 7 13.71 2.75 12.18
CA LEU A 7 14.80 2.40 11.30
C LEU A 7 15.42 3.69 10.75
N ASP A 8 16.67 3.97 11.13
CA ASP A 8 17.47 5.04 10.54
C ASP A 8 18.22 4.49 9.33
N ILE A 9 18.00 5.05 8.13
CA ILE A 9 18.70 4.65 6.90
C ILE A 9 19.52 5.82 6.32
N SER A 10 20.72 5.51 5.86
CA SER A 10 21.65 6.48 5.25
C SER A 10 21.59 6.50 3.72
N THR A 11 20.94 5.51 3.12
CA THR A 11 20.77 5.34 1.69
C THR A 11 19.35 4.89 1.38
N GLN A 12 18.83 5.31 0.22
CA GLN A 12 17.49 4.91 -0.23
C GLN A 12 17.42 3.40 -0.46
N MET A 13 16.47 2.72 0.18
CA MET A 13 16.29 1.26 0.10
C MET A 13 14.93 0.90 -0.50
N ASP A 14 14.94 0.06 -1.54
CA ASP A 14 13.72 -0.51 -2.13
C ASP A 14 13.12 -1.60 -1.23
N CYS A 15 11.84 -1.90 -1.42
CA CYS A 15 11.13 -3.04 -0.81
C CYS A 15 11.11 -3.06 0.73
N LEU A 16 11.32 -1.91 1.38
CA LEU A 16 11.10 -1.79 2.82
C LEU A 16 9.63 -2.13 3.16
N CYS A 17 9.44 -2.91 4.22
CA CYS A 17 8.11 -3.37 4.64
C CYS A 17 7.32 -4.11 3.54
N ASP A 18 8.00 -4.79 2.61
CA ASP A 18 7.36 -5.65 1.60
C ASP A 18 6.95 -6.99 2.22
N PHE A 19 5.65 -7.25 2.30
CA PHE A 19 5.11 -8.47 2.88
C PHE A 19 5.42 -9.70 2.03
N THR A 20 5.79 -9.53 0.75
CA THR A 20 5.99 -10.64 -0.20
C THR A 20 7.37 -11.27 -0.13
N TYR A 21 8.42 -10.49 0.16
CA TYR A 21 9.83 -10.88 0.08
C TYR A 21 10.28 -11.58 -1.22
N ASN A 22 9.51 -11.52 -2.32
CA ASN A 22 9.63 -12.52 -3.38
C ASN A 22 9.78 -11.95 -4.80
N PHE A 23 10.15 -10.67 -4.94
CA PHE A 23 10.30 -10.10 -6.27
C PHE A 23 11.71 -10.31 -6.86
N TYR A 24 11.94 -11.51 -7.42
CA TYR A 24 13.21 -11.92 -8.06
C TYR A 24 13.81 -10.87 -9.02
N TRP A 25 12.95 -10.22 -9.81
CA TRP A 25 13.36 -9.17 -10.76
C TRP A 25 13.88 -7.89 -10.09
N GLN A 26 13.41 -7.57 -8.89
CA GLN A 26 13.86 -6.39 -8.14
C GLN A 26 15.18 -6.63 -7.43
N HIS A 27 15.45 -7.87 -7.03
CA HIS A 27 16.68 -8.25 -6.37
C HIS A 27 17.72 -8.78 -7.38
N LYS A 28 17.73 -8.23 -8.61
CA LYS A 28 18.72 -8.50 -9.66
C LYS A 28 18.91 -9.99 -9.97
N GLY A 29 17.83 -10.76 -9.91
CA GLY A 29 17.88 -12.20 -10.15
C GLY A 29 18.27 -13.05 -8.95
N SER A 30 18.10 -12.55 -7.72
CA SER A 30 18.05 -13.38 -6.51
C SER A 30 16.72 -13.19 -5.80
N GLU A 31 16.33 -14.09 -4.90
CA GLU A 31 15.24 -13.79 -3.96
C GLU A 31 15.74 -12.83 -2.86
N LEU A 32 14.84 -12.03 -2.29
CA LEU A 32 15.17 -11.29 -1.07
C LEU A 32 15.31 -12.30 0.07
N ASP A 33 16.40 -12.21 0.81
CA ASP A 33 16.53 -12.96 2.05
C ASP A 33 15.93 -12.12 3.18
N PRO A 34 14.74 -12.50 3.70
CA PRO A 34 14.03 -11.69 4.69
C PRO A 34 14.76 -11.62 6.04
N ASP A 35 15.65 -12.58 6.31
CA ASP A 35 16.41 -12.70 7.55
C ASP A 35 17.74 -11.92 7.49
N LYS A 36 18.06 -11.30 6.34
CA LYS A 36 19.18 -10.37 6.26
C LYS A 36 18.83 -9.02 6.87
N PRO A 37 19.77 -8.38 7.57
CA PRO A 37 19.63 -6.99 7.99
C PRO A 37 19.35 -6.09 6.77
N VAL A 38 18.47 -5.11 6.96
CA VAL A 38 18.26 -4.05 5.96
C VAL A 38 19.59 -3.34 5.70
N GLU A 39 19.98 -3.21 4.43
CA GLU A 39 21.21 -2.55 4.04
C GLU A 39 21.14 -1.04 4.33
N GLY A 40 22.28 -0.42 4.65
CA GLY A 40 22.35 1.03 4.86
C GLY A 40 21.74 1.56 6.17
N GLN A 41 21.27 0.69 7.05
CA GLN A 41 20.75 1.08 8.37
C GLN A 41 21.87 1.57 9.32
N ALA A 42 21.55 2.53 10.19
CA ALA A 42 22.47 3.13 11.14
C ALA A 42 22.02 2.86 12.59
N GLY A 43 22.87 2.23 13.38
CA GLY A 43 22.63 2.02 14.82
C GLY A 43 21.66 0.89 15.19
N THR A 44 21.11 0.19 14.20
CA THR A 44 20.21 -0.97 14.37
C THR A 44 20.69 -2.16 13.54
N ASN A 45 20.07 -3.33 13.74
CA ASN A 45 20.31 -4.52 12.92
C ASN A 45 18.98 -5.25 12.60
N PHE A 46 17.95 -4.46 12.30
CA PHE A 46 16.64 -4.99 11.93
C PHE A 46 16.71 -5.64 10.55
N THR A 47 16.05 -6.77 10.42
CA THR A 47 15.86 -7.52 9.18
C THR A 47 14.59 -7.06 8.46
N TYR A 48 14.43 -7.45 7.20
CA TYR A 48 13.16 -7.19 6.50
C TYR A 48 12.00 -7.91 7.20
N ARG A 49 12.24 -9.10 7.76
CA ARG A 49 11.26 -9.85 8.55
C ARG A 49 10.81 -9.08 9.79
N ASP A 50 11.74 -8.50 10.55
CA ASP A 50 11.42 -7.74 11.76
C ASP A 50 10.42 -6.60 11.47
N LEU A 51 10.62 -5.88 10.35
CA LEU A 51 9.73 -4.79 9.96
C LEU A 51 8.30 -5.28 9.67
N VAL A 52 8.17 -6.38 8.92
CA VAL A 52 6.87 -6.94 8.52
C VAL A 52 6.16 -7.60 9.69
N GLU A 53 6.87 -8.33 10.55
CA GLU A 53 6.29 -8.94 11.76
C GLU A 53 5.81 -7.88 12.75
N HIS A 54 6.57 -6.78 12.91
CA HIS A 54 6.14 -5.65 13.73
C HIS A 54 4.84 -5.03 13.20
N LEU A 55 4.75 -4.77 11.88
CA LEU A 55 3.53 -4.27 11.24
C LEU A 55 2.36 -5.25 11.34
N THR A 56 2.61 -6.54 11.18
CA THR A 56 1.60 -7.60 11.28
C THR A 56 1.06 -7.76 12.70
N SER A 57 1.82 -7.34 13.71
CA SER A 57 1.34 -7.25 15.11
C SER A 57 0.50 -6.00 15.40
N GLY A 58 0.14 -5.22 14.37
CA GLY A 58 -0.64 -3.99 14.48
C GLY A 58 0.16 -2.79 14.99
N LYS A 59 1.50 -2.91 15.03
CA LYS A 59 2.41 -1.86 15.53
C LYS A 59 3.02 -1.06 14.39
N ASP A 60 3.49 0.13 14.70
CA ASP A 60 3.95 1.09 13.68
C ASP A 60 5.46 0.96 13.43
N VAL A 61 5.87 1.22 12.18
CA VAL A 61 7.27 1.34 11.76
C VAL A 61 7.55 2.77 11.30
N ARG A 62 8.66 3.36 11.73
CA ARG A 62 9.15 4.66 11.24
C ARG A 62 10.50 4.49 10.54
N ILE A 63 10.59 5.02 9.34
CA ILE A 63 11.79 5.07 8.51
C ILE A 63 12.27 6.53 8.53
N ARG A 64 13.50 6.75 9.01
CA ARG A 64 14.16 8.05 8.97
C ARG A 64 15.10 8.08 7.77
N GLY A 65 14.71 8.82 6.75
CA GLY A 65 15.34 8.83 5.43
C GLY A 65 14.36 8.46 4.31
N ASP A 66 14.87 8.42 3.08
CA ASP A 66 14.06 8.18 1.88
C ASP A 66 13.81 6.69 1.66
N ALA A 67 12.55 6.33 1.45
CA ALA A 67 12.16 5.00 1.03
C ALA A 67 12.25 4.86 -0.50
N GLY A 68 12.79 3.73 -0.94
CA GLY A 68 12.85 3.35 -2.35
C GLY A 68 11.49 2.97 -2.93
N SER A 69 11.54 2.32 -4.09
CA SER A 69 10.36 1.76 -4.74
C SER A 69 9.76 0.63 -3.89
N ARG A 70 8.44 0.44 -4.00
CA ARG A 70 7.69 -0.69 -3.43
C ARG A 70 7.68 -0.78 -1.90
N LEU A 71 7.86 0.37 -1.24
CA LEU A 71 7.55 0.50 0.19
C LEU A 71 6.14 -0.04 0.49
N GLY A 72 6.01 -0.93 1.46
CA GLY A 72 4.71 -1.44 1.91
C GLY A 72 4.00 -2.31 0.88
N SER A 73 4.73 -2.98 0.00
CA SER A 73 4.16 -3.93 -0.96
C SER A 73 3.38 -5.02 -0.23
N SER A 74 2.12 -5.22 -0.65
CA SER A 74 1.15 -6.14 -0.03
C SER A 74 0.96 -5.93 1.48
N LEU A 75 1.17 -4.71 1.99
CA LEU A 75 0.90 -4.36 3.38
C LEU A 75 -0.54 -4.75 3.74
N GLY A 76 -0.68 -5.50 4.83
CA GLY A 76 -1.97 -6.00 5.29
C GLY A 76 -2.41 -7.34 4.70
N VAL A 77 -1.57 -8.04 3.94
CA VAL A 77 -1.92 -9.35 3.37
C VAL A 77 -1.29 -10.50 4.17
N ASP A 78 -2.11 -11.44 4.62
CA ASP A 78 -1.66 -12.70 5.24
C ASP A 78 -1.21 -13.70 4.17
N LEU A 79 0.03 -13.66 3.71
CA LEU A 79 0.44 -14.39 2.50
C LEU A 79 0.49 -15.91 2.69
N LYS A 80 -0.20 -16.64 1.79
CA LYS A 80 -0.19 -18.10 1.73
C LYS A 80 1.20 -18.73 1.57
N TYR A 81 2.09 -18.07 0.84
CA TYR A 81 3.45 -18.57 0.61
C TYR A 81 4.20 -18.79 1.94
N PHE A 82 3.92 -17.97 2.96
CA PHE A 82 4.48 -18.08 4.31
C PHE A 82 3.56 -18.84 5.29
N GLY A 83 2.62 -19.63 4.78
CA GLY A 83 1.68 -20.40 5.61
C GLY A 83 0.43 -19.61 6.04
N GLY A 84 0.25 -18.38 5.55
CA GLY A 84 -0.93 -17.57 5.80
C GLY A 84 -2.20 -18.03 5.09
N SER A 85 -3.30 -17.35 5.34
CA SER A 85 -4.64 -17.62 4.77
C SER A 85 -4.86 -17.04 3.37
N GLY A 86 -4.06 -16.06 2.96
CA GLY A 86 -4.22 -15.23 1.76
C GLY A 86 -5.19 -14.06 1.92
N GLN A 87 -5.72 -13.86 3.13
CA GLN A 87 -6.73 -12.86 3.46
C GLN A 87 -6.11 -11.53 3.91
N ALA A 88 -6.93 -10.51 4.08
CA ALA A 88 -6.52 -9.28 4.74
C ALA A 88 -6.30 -9.52 6.24
N LEU A 89 -5.31 -8.86 6.82
CA LEU A 89 -5.07 -8.74 8.26
C LEU A 89 -5.00 -7.25 8.64
N ASP A 90 -5.22 -6.92 9.90
CA ASP A 90 -5.02 -5.55 10.39
C ASP A 90 -3.52 -5.28 10.56
N ALA A 91 -2.96 -4.40 9.73
CA ALA A 91 -1.56 -3.98 9.82
C ALA A 91 -1.43 -2.61 10.48
N GLY A 92 -0.28 -2.39 11.13
CA GLY A 92 0.11 -1.08 11.61
C GLY A 92 0.43 -0.10 10.48
N SER A 93 0.90 1.09 10.87
CA SER A 93 1.24 2.17 9.94
C SER A 93 2.74 2.28 9.68
N ILE A 94 3.10 2.70 8.47
CA ILE A 94 4.47 3.05 8.09
C ILE A 94 4.60 4.58 8.09
N PHE A 95 5.63 5.12 8.73
CA PHE A 95 6.00 6.53 8.69
C PHE A 95 7.31 6.71 7.94
N VAL A 96 7.38 7.64 6.99
CA VAL A 96 8.59 7.97 6.23
C VAL A 96 8.93 9.45 6.46
N ASP A 97 10.08 9.66 7.10
CA ASP A 97 10.67 10.99 7.31
C ASP A 97 11.56 11.34 6.10
N GLY A 98 10.95 11.41 4.91
CA GLY A 98 11.62 11.59 3.64
C GLY A 98 10.66 11.35 2.46
N ASP A 99 11.23 11.08 1.30
CA ASP A 99 10.51 10.75 0.07
C ASP A 99 10.19 9.24 -0.01
N ALA A 100 9.19 8.87 -0.80
CA ALA A 100 8.86 7.48 -1.15
C ALA A 100 8.91 7.26 -2.66
N GLY A 101 9.57 6.18 -3.08
CA GLY A 101 9.72 5.79 -4.48
C GLY A 101 8.44 5.24 -5.12
N THR A 102 8.57 4.81 -6.37
CA THR A 102 7.43 4.31 -7.17
C THR A 102 6.81 3.06 -6.55
N ARG A 103 5.53 2.82 -6.79
CA ARG A 103 4.78 1.61 -6.39
C ARG A 103 4.67 1.42 -4.89
N MET A 104 4.79 2.50 -4.13
CA MET A 104 4.47 2.51 -2.71
C MET A 104 3.03 2.02 -2.49
N GLY A 105 2.85 1.03 -1.61
CA GLY A 105 1.56 0.43 -1.31
C GLY A 105 0.99 -0.44 -2.45
N ILE A 106 1.82 -0.94 -3.36
CA ILE A 106 1.35 -1.87 -4.40
C ILE A 106 0.71 -3.11 -3.76
N SER A 107 -0.49 -3.47 -4.18
CA SER A 107 -1.30 -4.57 -3.61
C SER A 107 -1.63 -4.44 -2.11
N MET A 108 -1.47 -3.27 -1.50
CA MET A 108 -1.82 -3.01 -0.10
C MET A 108 -3.33 -3.16 0.13
N VAL A 109 -3.73 -3.82 1.22
CA VAL A 109 -5.15 -4.07 1.57
C VAL A 109 -5.57 -3.53 2.93
N SER A 110 -4.63 -3.20 3.81
CA SER A 110 -4.87 -2.58 5.11
C SER A 110 -3.66 -1.77 5.57
N GLY A 111 -3.74 -1.14 6.75
CA GLY A 111 -2.70 -0.26 7.27
C GLY A 111 -2.73 1.12 6.62
N ARG A 112 -1.72 1.94 6.92
CA ARG A 112 -1.57 3.31 6.39
C ARG A 112 -0.11 3.62 6.13
N ILE A 113 0.17 4.44 5.13
CA ILE A 113 1.52 4.94 4.86
C ILE A 113 1.50 6.45 4.99
N TYR A 114 2.34 6.98 5.87
CA TYR A 114 2.53 8.40 6.10
C TYR A 114 3.87 8.83 5.53
N VAL A 115 3.87 9.86 4.68
CA VAL A 115 5.09 10.35 4.03
C VAL A 115 5.19 11.86 4.23
N SER A 116 6.31 12.32 4.77
CA SER A 116 6.55 13.75 4.99
C SER A 116 7.05 14.49 3.74
N GLY A 117 7.70 13.76 2.82
CA GLY A 117 8.16 14.27 1.54
C GLY A 117 7.25 13.92 0.35
N SER A 118 7.88 13.74 -0.80
CA SER A 118 7.27 13.43 -2.09
C SER A 118 6.98 11.94 -2.23
N VAL A 119 5.98 11.60 -3.04
CA VAL A 119 5.66 10.21 -3.40
C VAL A 119 5.71 10.09 -4.91
N ALA A 120 6.59 9.23 -5.42
CA ALA A 120 6.76 9.02 -6.85
C ALA A 120 5.65 8.13 -7.44
N MET A 121 5.23 8.44 -8.67
CA MET A 121 4.24 7.67 -9.42
C MET A 121 4.87 6.60 -10.31
N PRO A 122 4.15 5.50 -10.65
CA PRO A 122 2.80 5.18 -10.19
C PRO A 122 2.76 4.83 -8.70
N MET A 123 1.70 5.22 -8.00
CA MET A 123 1.44 4.75 -6.63
C MET A 123 0.82 3.35 -6.66
N GLY A 124 0.67 2.69 -5.51
CA GLY A 124 0.01 1.39 -5.41
C GLY A 124 -1.52 1.48 -5.28
N ASN A 125 -2.10 0.49 -4.60
CA ASN A 125 -3.53 0.38 -4.32
C ASN A 125 -3.97 1.33 -3.19
N VAL A 126 -3.63 2.61 -3.33
CA VAL A 126 -3.80 3.62 -2.27
C VAL A 126 -4.45 4.89 -2.78
N VAL A 127 -5.09 5.62 -1.88
CA VAL A 127 -5.64 6.96 -2.09
C VAL A 127 -5.23 7.86 -0.93
N GLU A 128 -4.99 9.14 -1.23
CA GLU A 128 -4.60 10.11 -0.22
C GLU A 128 -5.83 10.63 0.53
N VAL A 129 -5.75 10.58 1.85
CA VAL A 129 -6.75 11.10 2.78
C VAL A 129 -6.12 12.20 3.64
N ALA A 130 -6.96 13.09 4.16
CA ALA A 130 -6.56 14.16 5.05
C ALA A 130 -5.77 13.58 6.22
N SER A 131 -4.55 14.05 6.41
CA SER A 131 -3.70 13.57 7.48
C SER A 131 -4.07 14.26 8.78
N GLY A 132 -4.39 13.48 9.81
CA GLY A 132 -4.44 13.96 11.20
C GLY A 132 -3.05 14.22 11.81
N ARG A 133 -1.96 14.04 11.04
CA ARG A 133 -0.57 14.22 11.49
C ARG A 133 0.09 15.35 10.72
N GLU A 134 0.43 16.41 11.44
CA GLU A 134 1.10 17.59 10.90
C GLU A 134 2.40 17.20 10.18
N GLY A 135 2.60 17.74 8.97
CA GLY A 135 3.79 17.49 8.16
C GLY A 135 3.82 16.15 7.44
N TYR A 136 2.76 15.33 7.50
CA TYR A 136 2.67 14.08 6.73
C TYR A 136 1.47 14.07 5.81
N ARG A 137 1.66 13.50 4.62
CA ARG A 137 0.59 12.98 3.76
C ARG A 137 0.15 11.62 4.28
N CYS A 138 -1.13 11.28 4.17
CA CYS A 138 -1.65 9.98 4.62
C CYS A 138 -2.23 9.20 3.43
N LEU A 139 -1.66 8.03 3.15
CA LEU A 139 -2.09 7.14 2.09
C LEU A 139 -2.77 5.92 2.71
N ARG A 140 -4.01 5.69 2.29
CA ARG A 140 -4.86 4.60 2.78
C ARG A 140 -5.18 3.62 1.66
N SER A 141 -5.30 2.34 1.98
CA SER A 141 -5.66 1.32 0.99
C SER A 141 -7.04 1.58 0.40
N ILE A 142 -7.15 1.49 -0.93
CA ILE A 142 -8.43 1.50 -1.63
C ILE A 142 -9.29 0.32 -1.16
N THR A 143 -8.71 -0.87 -1.02
CA THR A 143 -9.43 -2.07 -0.59
C THR A 143 -9.96 -1.92 0.84
N ASP A 144 -9.16 -1.35 1.74
CA ASP A 144 -9.61 -1.06 3.10
C ASP A 144 -10.84 -0.13 3.11
N ILE A 145 -10.83 0.96 2.34
CA ILE A 145 -11.98 1.88 2.24
C ILE A 145 -13.23 1.16 1.72
N LEU A 146 -13.10 0.29 0.72
CA LEU A 146 -14.24 -0.45 0.18
C LEU A 146 -14.86 -1.41 1.21
N HIS A 147 -14.05 -2.02 2.07
CA HIS A 147 -14.54 -2.97 3.08
C HIS A 147 -15.03 -2.29 4.35
N ASN A 148 -14.29 -1.29 4.82
CA ASN A 148 -14.45 -0.70 6.16
C ASN A 148 -14.99 0.73 6.14
N GLY A 149 -15.22 1.30 4.96
CA GLY A 149 -15.70 2.66 4.78
C GLY A 149 -14.63 3.72 5.06
N LEU A 150 -14.96 4.99 4.87
CA LEU A 150 -14.05 6.10 5.19
C LEU A 150 -13.92 6.34 6.70
N GLY A 151 -14.92 5.98 7.50
CA GLY A 151 -14.95 6.39 8.90
C GLY A 151 -14.95 7.91 9.01
N ASP A 152 -14.06 8.45 9.83
CA ASP A 152 -13.87 9.90 10.01
C ASP A 152 -12.86 10.51 9.01
N ASP A 153 -12.31 9.71 8.09
CA ASP A 153 -11.38 10.21 7.09
C ASP A 153 -12.09 10.99 5.98
N GLU A 154 -11.43 12.04 5.48
CA GLU A 154 -11.82 12.76 4.28
C GLU A 154 -10.73 12.58 3.20
N PHE A 155 -11.10 12.61 1.92
CA PHE A 155 -10.08 12.61 0.87
C PHE A 155 -9.31 13.93 0.85
N SER A 156 -8.00 13.87 0.59
CA SER A 156 -7.20 15.08 0.40
C SER A 156 -7.57 15.82 -0.89
N ASP A 157 -8.03 15.09 -1.90
CA ASP A 157 -8.59 15.66 -3.13
C ASP A 157 -10.11 15.54 -3.13
N SER A 158 -10.79 16.69 -3.12
CA SER A 158 -12.24 16.79 -3.10
C SER A 158 -12.96 16.18 -4.30
N ARG A 159 -12.24 15.85 -5.39
CA ARG A 159 -12.80 15.16 -6.56
C ARG A 159 -13.00 13.68 -6.31
N ASN A 160 -12.26 13.09 -5.36
CA ASN A 160 -12.49 11.71 -4.95
C ASN A 160 -13.75 11.63 -4.08
N LEU A 161 -14.57 10.60 -4.29
CA LEU A 161 -15.86 10.45 -3.58
C LEU A 161 -16.06 9.00 -3.17
N PHE A 162 -16.60 8.79 -1.98
CA PHE A 162 -16.98 7.46 -1.50
C PHE A 162 -18.44 7.46 -1.06
N GLN A 163 -19.21 6.53 -1.61
CA GLN A 163 -20.61 6.32 -1.29
C GLN A 163 -20.74 4.95 -0.63
N GLU A 164 -20.95 4.93 0.69
CA GLU A 164 -20.90 3.71 1.49
C GLU A 164 -22.11 2.77 1.30
N GLY A 165 -23.20 3.26 0.68
CA GLY A 165 -24.34 2.46 0.28
C GLY A 165 -25.04 1.72 1.44
N LYS A 166 -25.98 2.37 2.14
CA LYS A 166 -26.81 1.66 3.15
C LYS A 166 -27.77 0.60 2.53
N LYS A 167 -28.01 0.67 1.21
CA LYS A 167 -28.78 -0.28 0.40
C LYS A 167 -28.17 -0.57 -0.99
N ASP A 168 -27.15 0.17 -1.37
CA ASP A 168 -26.51 0.12 -2.69
C ASP A 168 -25.10 -0.47 -2.57
N VAL A 169 -24.55 -0.94 -3.69
CA VAL A 169 -23.16 -1.38 -3.80
C VAL A 169 -22.24 -0.18 -3.52
N PRO A 170 -21.29 -0.26 -2.56
CA PRO A 170 -20.39 0.85 -2.28
C PRO A 170 -19.66 1.30 -3.53
N CYS A 171 -19.53 2.61 -3.72
CA CYS A 171 -18.91 3.18 -4.90
C CYS A 171 -17.79 4.14 -4.49
N LEU A 172 -16.58 3.89 -5.00
CA LEU A 172 -15.43 4.77 -4.87
C LEU A 172 -15.12 5.41 -6.23
N VAL A 173 -15.12 6.73 -6.30
CA VAL A 173 -14.68 7.51 -7.46
C VAL A 173 -13.31 8.09 -7.17
N LEU A 174 -12.35 7.83 -8.06
CA LEU A 174 -10.99 8.35 -8.04
C LEU A 174 -10.80 9.29 -9.22
N ALA A 175 -10.82 10.60 -8.96
CA ALA A 175 -10.75 11.67 -9.95
C ALA A 175 -9.63 12.68 -9.67
N ASP A 176 -8.63 12.26 -8.89
CA ASP A 176 -7.47 13.05 -8.51
C ASP A 176 -6.36 13.09 -9.57
N GLY A 177 -6.44 12.26 -10.62
CA GLY A 177 -5.43 12.18 -11.68
C GLY A 177 -4.15 11.45 -11.27
N VAL A 178 -4.15 10.73 -10.14
CA VAL A 178 -2.99 9.96 -9.69
C VAL A 178 -2.93 8.61 -10.41
N LEU A 179 -1.80 8.36 -11.09
CA LEU A 179 -1.53 7.09 -11.76
C LEU A 179 -1.25 5.99 -10.71
N ARG A 180 -2.02 4.91 -10.75
CA ARG A 180 -1.98 3.82 -9.75
C ARG A 180 -1.73 2.45 -10.36
N ASP A 181 -1.03 1.62 -9.61
CA ASP A 181 -0.93 0.19 -9.76
C ASP A 181 -1.98 -0.49 -8.87
N THR A 182 -2.47 -1.65 -9.30
CA THR A 182 -3.21 -2.62 -8.48
C THR A 182 -4.50 -2.09 -7.86
N VAL A 183 -5.15 -1.12 -8.51
CA VAL A 183 -6.45 -0.59 -8.07
C VAL A 183 -7.44 -1.73 -7.85
N GLY A 184 -8.04 -1.79 -6.65
CA GLY A 184 -8.98 -2.84 -6.25
C GLY A 184 -8.34 -4.18 -5.92
N ALA A 185 -7.03 -4.21 -5.64
CA ALA A 185 -6.32 -5.44 -5.29
C ALA A 185 -7.04 -6.24 -4.20
N ARG A 186 -7.27 -7.52 -4.47
CA ARG A 186 -7.87 -8.47 -3.51
C ARG A 186 -9.24 -8.05 -2.96
N CYS A 187 -9.98 -7.18 -3.67
CA CYS A 187 -11.32 -6.84 -3.22
C CYS A 187 -12.24 -8.06 -3.26
N GLU A 188 -12.79 -8.44 -2.10
CA GLU A 188 -13.75 -9.55 -1.96
C GLU A 188 -15.20 -9.09 -1.70
N ARG A 189 -15.43 -7.77 -1.65
CA ARG A 189 -16.77 -7.18 -1.48
C ARG A 189 -17.35 -6.85 -2.84
N ASP A 190 -18.67 -6.99 -2.98
CA ASP A 190 -19.35 -6.40 -4.13
C ASP A 190 -19.31 -4.87 -3.96
N ALA A 191 -18.47 -4.22 -4.75
CA ALA A 191 -18.17 -2.79 -4.70
C ALA A 191 -17.81 -2.29 -6.10
N ARG A 192 -18.01 -1.00 -6.35
CA ARG A 192 -17.67 -0.33 -7.60
C ARG A 192 -16.51 0.63 -7.39
N ILE A 193 -15.52 0.58 -8.26
CA ILE A 193 -14.44 1.56 -8.35
C ILE A 193 -14.54 2.23 -9.72
N MET A 194 -14.56 3.56 -9.75
CA MET A 194 -14.49 4.36 -10.96
C MET A 194 -13.21 5.18 -10.92
N VAL A 195 -12.38 5.09 -11.95
CA VAL A 195 -11.17 5.91 -12.10
C VAL A 195 -11.34 6.81 -13.30
N GLU A 196 -11.28 8.13 -13.08
CA GLU A 196 -11.24 9.13 -14.14
C GLU A 196 -9.78 9.28 -14.61
N GLY A 197 -9.47 8.69 -15.76
CA GLY A 197 -8.13 8.68 -16.36
C GLY A 197 -7.46 7.32 -16.35
N ASP A 198 -6.12 7.33 -16.43
CA ASP A 198 -5.30 6.14 -16.64
C ASP A 198 -4.91 5.45 -15.33
N VAL A 199 -4.69 4.13 -15.43
CA VAL A 199 -4.03 3.30 -14.42
C VAL A 199 -2.85 2.56 -15.06
N SER A 200 -1.91 2.08 -14.25
CA SER A 200 -0.60 1.64 -14.74
C SER A 200 -0.50 0.12 -14.85
N LEU A 201 -0.61 -0.63 -13.75
CA LEU A 201 -0.32 -2.06 -13.72
C LEU A 201 -1.33 -2.82 -12.87
N SER A 202 -1.80 -3.97 -13.36
CA SER A 202 -2.47 -5.01 -12.59
C SER A 202 -3.74 -4.57 -11.85
N THR A 203 -4.54 -3.70 -12.47
CA THR A 203 -5.90 -3.34 -12.01
C THR A 203 -6.72 -4.60 -11.75
N GLY A 204 -7.37 -4.68 -10.59
CA GLY A 204 -8.18 -5.83 -10.18
C GLY A 204 -7.38 -7.10 -9.88
N ILE A 205 -6.07 -7.00 -9.62
CA ILE A 205 -5.26 -8.18 -9.25
C ILE A 205 -5.86 -8.92 -8.07
N LEU A 206 -6.10 -10.22 -8.27
CA LEU A 206 -6.68 -11.12 -7.25
C LEU A 206 -8.04 -10.65 -6.69
N MET A 207 -8.72 -9.72 -7.36
CA MET A 207 -10.07 -9.28 -7.01
C MET A 207 -11.05 -10.45 -7.21
N ARG A 208 -11.92 -10.70 -6.23
CA ARG A 208 -12.91 -11.79 -6.28
C ARG A 208 -14.31 -11.31 -6.62
N LYS A 209 -14.66 -10.09 -6.22
CA LYS A 209 -15.99 -9.49 -6.40
C LYS A 209 -15.89 -7.99 -6.64
N GLY A 210 -16.94 -7.44 -7.26
CA GLY A 210 -17.06 -6.01 -7.57
C GLY A 210 -16.80 -5.69 -9.04
N THR A 211 -16.76 -4.41 -9.35
CA THR A 211 -16.56 -3.87 -10.71
C THR A 211 -15.59 -2.71 -10.67
N ILE A 212 -14.61 -2.69 -11.59
CA ILE A 212 -13.72 -1.54 -11.80
C ILE A 212 -13.99 -0.96 -13.18
N ILE A 213 -14.20 0.34 -13.26
CA ILE A 213 -14.38 1.09 -14.50
C ILE A 213 -13.26 2.10 -14.59
N ILE A 214 -12.50 2.02 -15.68
CA ILE A 214 -11.40 2.94 -15.98
C ILE A 214 -11.82 3.77 -17.18
N GLU A 215 -11.90 5.09 -17.01
CA GLU A 215 -12.22 6.05 -18.06
C GLU A 215 -10.94 6.55 -18.76
N GLY A 216 -10.11 5.58 -19.17
CA GLY A 216 -8.78 5.80 -19.72
C GLY A 216 -8.10 4.48 -20.06
N ASN A 217 -6.77 4.45 -20.00
CA ASN A 217 -5.96 3.25 -20.19
C ASN A 217 -5.97 2.37 -18.93
N ALA A 218 -6.41 1.12 -19.06
CA ALA A 218 -6.45 0.15 -17.97
C ALA A 218 -5.07 -0.43 -17.57
N GLY A 219 -4.02 -0.11 -18.33
CA GLY A 219 -2.67 -0.57 -18.02
C GLY A 219 -2.44 -2.05 -18.31
N MET A 220 -1.22 -2.52 -18.02
CA MET A 220 -0.82 -3.91 -18.27
C MET A 220 -1.38 -4.87 -17.21
N ASN A 221 -1.57 -6.15 -17.55
CA ASN A 221 -1.94 -7.22 -16.61
C ASN A 221 -3.26 -7.00 -15.85
N THR A 222 -4.23 -6.28 -16.42
CA THR A 222 -5.57 -6.11 -15.83
C THR A 222 -6.27 -7.45 -15.59
N GLY A 223 -6.87 -7.62 -14.41
CA GLY A 223 -7.60 -8.83 -14.01
C GLY A 223 -6.70 -10.06 -13.79
N THR A 224 -5.40 -9.87 -13.55
CA THR A 224 -4.47 -10.99 -13.37
C THR A 224 -4.74 -11.76 -12.08
N LEU A 225 -4.68 -13.08 -12.19
CA LEU A 225 -4.62 -14.04 -11.09
C LEU A 225 -3.18 -14.55 -11.00
N LEU A 226 -2.56 -14.48 -9.82
CA LEU A 226 -1.22 -15.01 -9.53
C LEU A 226 -1.32 -16.18 -8.54
#